data_AF-A0A4R5CC96-F1
#
_entry.id   AF-A0A4R5CC96-F1
#
_cell.length_a   1.000
_cell.length_b   1.000
_cell.length_c   1.000
_cell.angle_alpha   90.00
_cell.angle_beta   90.00
_cell.angle_gamma   90.00
#
_symmetry.space_group_name_H-M   'P 1'
#
loop_
_entity.id
_entity.type
_entity.pdbx_description
1 polymer ?
#
loop_
_entity_poly.entity_id
_entity_poly.type
_entity_poly.pdbx_seq_one_letter_code
_entity_poly.pdbx_strand_id
1 'polypeptide(L)'
;MEPTPVRCPAIEHPDLPLADPAALGPLLARLEDGAPVGGDEAFPLGTLRGDGRMDLCKQGLGAAGVARLVPAAAASPHAVHLLLGTNAMGGEGARAIASALEPGHGVETLYLGCNRIDADGAAALAGRLASDGEVRALWLKRNPVGDAGAAALAGMLRRNTAIRTLDLVNTGVGVDGLRALLAALAAREAPLERMFLGGNGLGPDAADVLAALMRDANVRELYLPANHLGDAGAAVLASAARSEGRPVRLGLGGNGVGPAGARALAGALGRMEALDLGRPPSERALGAPPNATGDDGAAALAEALPHSPLRRLELRHTGITGRGAKTLLAEVGDGTRLEYVGLGPGLPRKVKRAFAERLRPAARPHPDLCSIASVYR
;
A
#
# COMPACT_ATOMS: atom_id res chain seq x y z
N MET A 1 19.78 -14.14 8.48
CA MET A 1 19.02 -14.07 7.22
C MET A 1 19.45 -12.77 6.54
N GLU A 2 19.87 -12.81 5.28
CA GLU A 2 20.27 -11.58 4.58
C GLU A 2 19.07 -10.62 4.46
N PRO A 3 19.29 -9.29 4.53
CA PRO A 3 18.21 -8.32 4.34
C PRO A 3 17.54 -8.49 2.98
N THR A 4 16.22 -8.42 2.92
CA THR A 4 15.51 -8.44 1.64
C THR A 4 15.92 -7.20 0.82
N PRO A 5 16.41 -7.37 -0.42
CA PRO A 5 16.91 -6.24 -1.19
C PRO A 5 15.78 -5.28 -1.58
N VAL A 6 16.07 -3.99 -1.54
CA VAL A 6 15.20 -2.97 -2.12
C VAL A 6 15.31 -3.03 -3.64
N ARG A 7 14.26 -3.54 -4.30
CA ARG A 7 14.17 -3.66 -5.75
C ARG A 7 13.67 -2.35 -6.30
N CYS A 8 14.52 -1.37 -6.58
CA CYS A 8 14.11 -0.11 -7.21
C CYS A 8 14.54 -0.13 -8.69
N PRO A 9 13.63 0.04 -9.68
CA PRO A 9 14.02 0.05 -11.10
C PRO A 9 15.06 1.11 -11.42
N ALA A 10 14.99 2.26 -10.73
CA ALA A 10 15.97 3.32 -10.89
C ALA A 10 17.34 2.95 -10.27
N ILE A 11 17.41 2.05 -9.28
CA ILE A 11 18.68 1.46 -8.81
C ILE A 11 19.18 0.41 -9.81
N GLU A 12 18.28 -0.45 -10.29
CA GLU A 12 18.61 -1.59 -11.16
C GLU A 12 19.03 -1.16 -12.57
N HIS A 13 18.57 0.01 -13.03
CA HIS A 13 18.87 0.57 -14.34
C HIS A 13 19.32 2.04 -14.22
N PRO A 14 20.52 2.30 -13.67
CA PRO A 14 20.99 3.66 -13.41
C PRO A 14 21.28 4.45 -14.69
N ASP A 15 21.57 3.75 -15.80
CA ASP A 15 21.99 4.34 -17.09
C ASP A 15 20.83 4.74 -18.01
N LEU A 16 19.57 4.57 -17.57
CA LEU A 16 18.43 5.03 -18.36
C LEU A 16 18.50 6.55 -18.51
N PRO A 17 18.43 7.07 -19.76
CA PRO A 17 18.55 8.49 -20.00
C PRO A 17 17.39 9.25 -19.36
N LEU A 18 17.72 10.39 -18.77
CA LEU A 18 16.72 11.32 -18.28
C LEU A 18 16.10 12.08 -19.46
N ALA A 19 14.82 12.44 -19.31
CA ALA A 19 14.16 13.31 -20.27
C ALA A 19 14.75 14.72 -20.20
N ASP A 20 14.77 15.41 -21.34
CA ASP A 20 15.10 16.83 -21.37
C ASP A 20 14.04 17.63 -20.58
N PRO A 21 14.42 18.35 -19.50
CA PRO A 21 13.49 19.16 -18.73
C PRO A 21 12.74 20.23 -19.56
N ALA A 22 13.26 20.62 -20.74
CA ALA A 22 12.56 21.53 -21.65
C ALA A 22 11.23 20.96 -22.16
N ALA A 23 11.10 19.63 -22.25
CA ALA A 23 9.86 18.97 -22.69
C ALA A 23 8.70 19.13 -21.69
N LEU A 24 8.95 19.63 -20.48
CA LEU A 24 7.91 20.02 -19.52
C LEU A 24 7.19 21.31 -19.93
N GLY A 25 7.75 22.12 -20.84
CA GLY A 25 7.24 23.45 -21.20
C GLY A 25 5.72 23.52 -21.44
N PRO A 26 5.14 22.67 -22.30
CA PRO A 26 3.69 22.67 -22.54
C PRO A 26 2.85 22.37 -21.30
N LEU A 27 3.30 21.45 -20.44
CA LEU A 27 2.60 21.13 -19.19
C LEU A 27 2.71 22.28 -18.19
N LEU A 28 3.88 22.90 -18.07
CA LEU A 28 4.08 24.05 -17.17
C LEU A 28 3.18 25.22 -17.57
N ALA A 29 3.11 25.55 -18.85
CA ALA A 29 2.20 26.58 -19.35
C ALA A 29 0.73 26.24 -19.05
N ARG A 30 0.36 24.95 -19.14
CA ARG A 30 -0.98 24.50 -18.79
C ARG A 30 -1.31 24.67 -17.31
N LEU A 31 -0.34 24.44 -16.42
CA LEU A 31 -0.53 24.56 -14.96
C LEU A 31 -0.72 26.02 -14.53
N GLU A 32 -0.14 26.96 -15.27
CA GLU A 32 -0.32 28.41 -15.06
C GLU A 32 -1.70 28.89 -15.56
N ASP A 33 -2.28 28.22 -16.56
CA ASP A 33 -3.62 28.52 -17.05
C ASP A 33 -4.69 28.08 -16.03
N GLY A 34 -5.44 29.03 -15.49
CA GLY A 34 -6.52 28.78 -14.53
C GLY A 34 -7.76 28.10 -15.12
N ALA A 35 -7.83 27.87 -16.43
CA ALA A 35 -8.97 27.21 -17.06
C ALA A 35 -9.16 25.78 -16.51
N PRO A 36 -10.40 25.38 -16.15
CA PRO A 36 -10.68 24.05 -15.61
C PRO A 36 -10.26 22.92 -16.55
N VAL A 37 -9.75 21.82 -15.99
CA VAL A 37 -9.40 20.60 -16.72
C VAL A 37 -10.67 19.75 -16.89
N GLY A 38 -11.30 19.80 -18.06
CA GLY A 38 -12.55 19.07 -18.34
C GLY A 38 -12.38 17.58 -18.65
N GLY A 39 -11.16 17.11 -18.90
CA GLY A 39 -10.84 15.73 -19.29
C GLY A 39 -9.34 15.47 -19.27
N ASP A 40 -8.91 14.29 -19.69
CA ASP A 40 -7.48 13.93 -19.70
C ASP A 40 -6.74 14.70 -20.82
N GLU A 41 -5.71 15.47 -20.43
CA GLU A 41 -4.83 16.24 -21.31
C GLU A 41 -3.43 15.61 -21.30
N ALA A 42 -2.98 15.12 -22.46
CA ALA A 42 -1.66 14.48 -22.61
C ALA A 42 -0.60 15.49 -23.06
N PHE A 43 0.60 15.41 -22.47
CA PHE A 43 1.74 16.26 -22.76
C PHE A 43 2.94 15.41 -23.19
N PRO A 44 4.01 16.01 -23.74
CA PRO A 44 5.24 15.27 -24.03
C PRO A 44 5.78 14.51 -22.82
N LEU A 45 5.63 15.09 -21.63
CA LEU A 45 5.93 14.43 -20.35
C LEU A 45 4.67 14.39 -19.48
N GLY A 46 4.02 13.23 -19.50
CA GLY A 46 2.91 12.89 -18.60
C GLY A 46 1.52 13.38 -19.03
N THR A 47 0.59 13.32 -18.10
CA THR A 47 -0.84 13.58 -18.34
C THR A 47 -1.46 14.31 -17.15
N LEU A 48 -2.21 15.37 -17.42
CA LEU A 48 -3.07 16.03 -16.44
C LEU A 48 -4.49 15.50 -16.63
N ARG A 49 -5.11 14.97 -15.57
CA ARG A 49 -6.45 14.39 -15.61
C ARG A 49 -7.47 15.35 -15.02
N GLY A 50 -8.72 15.25 -15.48
CA GLY A 50 -9.83 16.08 -14.99
C GLY A 50 -10.19 15.88 -13.52
N ASP A 51 -9.64 14.85 -12.86
CA ASP A 51 -9.76 14.62 -11.41
C ASP A 51 -8.54 15.15 -10.62
N GLY A 52 -7.72 16.00 -11.22
CA GLY A 52 -6.56 16.64 -10.58
C GLY A 52 -5.33 15.74 -10.44
N ARG A 53 -5.33 14.54 -11.05
CA ARG A 53 -4.14 13.70 -11.12
C ARG A 53 -3.17 14.20 -12.18
N MET A 54 -1.93 14.40 -11.76
CA MET A 54 -0.79 14.61 -12.63
C MET A 54 0.02 13.31 -12.68
N ASP A 55 -0.15 12.55 -13.78
CA ASP A 55 0.57 11.31 -14.00
C ASP A 55 1.84 11.55 -14.82
N LEU A 56 2.96 11.61 -14.14
CA LEU A 56 4.30 11.66 -14.73
C LEU A 56 5.14 10.46 -14.28
N CYS A 57 4.51 9.30 -14.08
CA CYS A 57 5.28 8.10 -13.80
C CYS A 57 6.12 7.68 -15.01
N LYS A 58 7.34 7.18 -14.77
CA LYS A 58 8.24 6.64 -15.79
C LYS A 58 8.62 7.64 -16.90
N GLN A 59 8.72 8.93 -16.56
CA GLN A 59 9.07 10.00 -17.51
C GLN A 59 10.56 10.36 -17.46
N GLY A 60 11.35 9.75 -16.57
CA GLY A 60 12.79 10.01 -16.47
C GLY A 60 13.11 11.45 -16.07
N LEU A 61 12.31 12.08 -15.21
CA LEU A 61 12.47 13.50 -14.88
C LEU A 61 13.81 13.84 -14.20
N GLY A 62 14.35 12.92 -13.40
CA GLY A 62 15.49 13.18 -12.53
C GLY A 62 15.21 14.27 -11.49
N ALA A 63 16.24 14.66 -10.73
CA ALA A 63 16.12 15.73 -9.74
C ALA A 63 15.78 17.09 -10.40
N ALA A 64 16.42 17.40 -11.54
CA ALA A 64 16.23 18.67 -12.24
C ALA A 64 14.81 18.84 -12.82
N GLY A 65 14.24 17.80 -13.43
CA GLY A 65 12.87 17.84 -13.93
C GLY A 65 11.85 18.01 -12.81
N VAL A 66 12.05 17.32 -11.68
CA VAL A 66 11.21 17.48 -10.48
C VAL A 66 11.31 18.92 -9.93
N ALA A 67 12.52 19.46 -9.80
CA ALA A 67 12.73 20.82 -9.30
C ALA A 67 12.07 21.89 -10.18
N ARG A 68 11.95 21.63 -11.48
CA ARG A 68 11.23 22.50 -12.42
C ARG A 68 9.71 22.32 -12.34
N LEU A 69 9.23 21.10 -12.20
CA LEU A 69 7.81 20.75 -12.25
C LEU A 69 7.05 21.11 -10.97
N VAL A 70 7.57 20.71 -9.82
CA VAL A 70 6.79 20.67 -8.57
C VAL A 70 6.39 22.06 -8.09
N PRO A 71 7.22 23.12 -8.19
CA PRO A 71 6.77 24.47 -7.84
C PRO A 71 5.56 24.93 -8.67
N ALA A 72 5.56 24.67 -9.98
CA ALA A 72 4.44 25.03 -10.84
C ALA A 72 3.19 24.21 -10.52
N ALA A 73 3.36 22.92 -10.21
CA ALA A 73 2.25 22.06 -9.80
C ALA A 73 1.65 22.52 -8.47
N ALA A 74 2.47 22.80 -7.46
CA ALA A 74 2.03 23.24 -6.13
C ALA A 74 1.36 24.62 -6.13
N ALA A 75 1.68 25.48 -7.10
CA ALA A 75 1.03 26.77 -7.29
C ALA A 75 -0.26 26.68 -8.14
N SER A 76 -0.51 25.53 -8.78
CA SER A 76 -1.62 25.36 -9.72
C SER A 76 -2.89 24.88 -9.02
N PRO A 77 -4.07 25.40 -9.38
CA PRO A 77 -5.33 24.91 -8.83
C PRO A 77 -5.71 23.50 -9.33
N HIS A 78 -4.95 22.94 -10.28
CA HIS A 78 -5.27 21.67 -10.92
C HIS A 78 -4.61 20.46 -10.24
N ALA A 79 -3.54 20.67 -9.47
CA ALA A 79 -2.71 19.57 -8.97
C ALA A 79 -3.18 19.08 -7.60
N VAL A 80 -3.95 17.99 -7.59
CA VAL A 80 -4.42 17.34 -6.35
C VAL A 80 -3.60 16.09 -6.04
N HIS A 81 -3.16 15.36 -7.05
CA HIS A 81 -2.41 14.13 -6.87
C HIS A 81 -1.18 14.09 -7.79
N LEU A 82 0.01 14.14 -7.20
CA LEU A 82 1.28 14.10 -7.92
C LEU A 82 1.78 12.66 -8.01
N LEU A 83 1.74 12.07 -9.21
CA LEU A 83 2.24 10.72 -9.47
C LEU A 83 3.59 10.80 -10.19
N LEU A 84 4.66 10.73 -9.41
CA LEU A 84 6.04 10.93 -9.87
C LEU A 84 6.88 9.64 -9.76
N GLY A 85 6.26 8.47 -9.87
CA GLY A 85 6.96 7.20 -9.67
C GLY A 85 7.93 6.85 -10.79
N THR A 86 9.05 6.21 -10.45
CA THR A 86 10.06 5.73 -11.43
C THR A 86 10.64 6.88 -12.28
N ASN A 87 11.11 7.94 -11.63
CA ASN A 87 11.72 9.10 -12.29
C ASN A 87 13.19 9.34 -11.90
N ALA A 88 13.81 8.43 -11.13
CA ALA A 88 15.21 8.52 -10.76
C ALA A 88 15.61 9.85 -10.07
N MET A 89 14.67 10.46 -9.35
CA MET A 89 14.87 11.79 -8.76
C MET A 89 15.79 11.84 -7.54
N GLY A 90 16.01 10.70 -6.87
CA GLY A 90 16.90 10.60 -5.71
C GLY A 90 16.46 11.43 -4.50
N GLY A 91 17.32 11.52 -3.49
CA GLY A 91 17.11 12.39 -2.33
C GLY A 91 17.13 13.88 -2.67
N GLU A 92 17.80 14.29 -3.75
CA GLU A 92 17.77 15.68 -4.24
C GLU A 92 16.39 16.09 -4.74
N GLY A 93 15.75 15.26 -5.56
CA GLY A 93 14.38 15.52 -5.98
C GLY A 93 13.39 15.49 -4.82
N ALA A 94 13.62 14.63 -3.82
CA ALA A 94 12.80 14.61 -2.60
C ALA A 94 12.91 15.94 -1.82
N ARG A 95 14.12 16.50 -1.73
CA ARG A 95 14.36 17.85 -1.18
C ARG A 95 13.69 18.93 -2.02
N ALA A 96 13.72 18.83 -3.34
CA ALA A 96 13.03 19.77 -4.22
C ALA A 96 11.51 19.77 -4.01
N ILE A 97 10.89 18.59 -3.83
CA ILE A 97 9.48 18.49 -3.42
C ILE A 97 9.26 19.18 -2.07
N ALA A 98 10.08 18.84 -1.08
CA ALA A 98 9.94 19.38 0.27
C ALA A 98 10.01 20.91 0.30
N SER A 99 10.86 21.53 -0.54
CA SER A 99 10.97 22.99 -0.64
C SER A 99 9.86 23.66 -1.45
N ALA A 100 9.13 22.91 -2.29
CA ALA A 100 8.12 23.48 -3.19
C ALA A 100 6.69 23.44 -2.59
N LEU A 101 6.45 22.57 -1.61
CA LEU A 101 5.15 22.44 -0.93
C LEU A 101 4.98 23.50 0.16
N GLU A 102 4.74 24.74 -0.26
CA GLU A 102 4.35 25.83 0.64
C GLU A 102 2.90 25.65 1.14
N PRO A 103 2.51 26.22 2.29
CA PRO A 103 1.14 26.12 2.79
C PRO A 103 0.10 26.59 1.76
N GLY A 104 -0.97 25.83 1.57
CA GLY A 104 -2.03 26.11 0.60
C GLY A 104 -1.81 25.48 -0.79
N HIS A 105 -0.98 24.44 -0.88
CA HIS A 105 -0.55 23.86 -2.16
C HIS A 105 -1.57 22.96 -2.86
N GLY A 106 -2.68 22.58 -2.22
CA GLY A 106 -3.76 21.75 -2.79
C GLY A 106 -3.44 20.26 -2.99
N VAL A 107 -2.16 19.86 -3.02
CA VAL A 107 -1.75 18.46 -3.18
C VAL A 107 -2.14 17.57 -2.00
N GLU A 108 -2.97 16.56 -2.25
CA GLU A 108 -3.41 15.57 -1.26
C GLU A 108 -2.63 14.24 -1.33
N THR A 109 -2.10 13.89 -2.52
CA THR A 109 -1.36 12.62 -2.72
C THR A 109 0.01 12.87 -3.31
N LEU A 110 1.04 12.33 -2.65
CA LEU A 110 2.40 12.23 -3.16
C LEU A 110 2.73 10.77 -3.45
N TYR A 111 2.76 10.40 -4.73
CA TYR A 111 3.19 9.08 -5.16
C TYR A 111 4.62 9.13 -5.71
N LEU A 112 5.58 8.70 -4.89
CA LEU A 112 7.02 8.87 -5.13
C LEU A 112 7.77 7.53 -5.20
N GLY A 113 7.06 6.44 -5.49
CA GLY A 113 7.67 5.11 -5.53
C GLY A 113 8.78 4.96 -6.59
N CYS A 114 9.72 4.04 -6.38
CA CYS A 114 10.73 3.66 -7.37
C CYS A 114 11.71 4.79 -7.78
N ASN A 115 12.09 5.68 -6.87
CA ASN A 115 12.78 6.93 -7.19
C ASN A 115 14.21 7.07 -6.67
N ARG A 116 14.79 6.04 -6.02
CA ARG A 116 16.09 6.13 -5.32
C ARG A 116 16.07 7.13 -4.15
N ILE A 117 14.93 7.35 -3.51
CA ILE A 117 14.84 8.20 -2.31
C ILE A 117 15.44 7.43 -1.13
N ASP A 118 16.57 7.91 -0.62
CA ASP A 118 17.27 7.35 0.53
C ASP A 118 16.69 7.87 1.85
N ALA A 119 17.32 7.50 2.97
CA ALA A 119 16.95 7.95 4.30
C ALA A 119 16.96 9.49 4.43
N ASP A 120 17.92 10.18 3.83
CA ASP A 120 18.05 11.64 3.89
C ASP A 120 16.96 12.33 3.07
N GLY A 121 16.65 11.81 1.88
CA GLY A 121 15.51 12.27 1.09
C GLY A 121 14.17 12.05 1.80
N ALA A 122 14.00 10.90 2.46
CA ALA A 122 12.83 10.63 3.30
C ALA A 122 12.75 11.59 4.49
N ALA A 123 13.88 11.92 5.12
CA ALA A 123 13.95 12.88 6.21
C ALA A 123 13.60 14.31 5.77
N ALA A 124 14.02 14.73 4.57
CA ALA A 124 13.63 16.01 4.00
C ALA A 124 12.11 16.12 3.80
N LEU A 125 11.50 15.09 3.20
CA LEU A 125 10.04 15.00 3.06
C LEU A 125 9.36 15.02 4.45
N ALA A 126 9.86 14.23 5.39
CA ALA A 126 9.33 14.17 6.75
C ALA A 126 9.36 15.55 7.44
N GLY A 127 10.47 16.29 7.30
CA GLY A 127 10.61 17.64 7.84
C GLY A 127 9.54 18.60 7.33
N ARG A 128 9.29 18.62 6.01
CA ARG A 128 8.24 19.46 5.40
C ARG A 128 6.85 19.04 5.85
N LEU A 129 6.56 17.74 5.80
CA LEU A 129 5.23 17.20 6.07
C LEU A 129 4.84 17.24 7.57
N ALA A 130 5.80 17.44 8.48
CA ALA A 130 5.53 17.52 9.92
C ALA A 130 4.57 18.65 10.32
N SER A 131 4.48 19.73 9.52
CA SER A 131 3.53 20.82 9.71
C SER A 131 2.51 20.94 8.58
N ASP A 132 2.45 19.94 7.69
CA ASP A 132 1.54 19.95 6.55
C ASP A 132 0.14 19.46 6.94
N GLY A 133 -0.89 20.11 6.39
CA GLY A 133 -2.31 19.81 6.64
C GLY A 133 -3.05 19.19 5.46
N GLU A 134 -2.40 19.13 4.29
CA GLU A 134 -3.06 18.86 3.02
C GLU A 134 -2.78 17.45 2.51
N VAL A 135 -1.51 16.99 2.57
CA VAL A 135 -1.13 15.65 2.14
C VAL A 135 -1.75 14.58 3.05
N ARG A 136 -2.59 13.73 2.45
CA ARG A 136 -3.28 12.61 3.09
C ARG A 136 -2.63 11.27 2.78
N ALA A 137 -1.93 11.15 1.64
CA ALA A 137 -1.33 9.90 1.21
C ALA A 137 0.11 10.07 0.72
N LEU A 138 1.05 9.39 1.38
CA LEU A 138 2.46 9.36 1.03
C LEU A 138 2.88 7.95 0.60
N TRP A 139 3.31 7.82 -0.65
CA TRP A 139 3.73 6.54 -1.21
C TRP A 139 5.22 6.52 -1.54
N LEU A 140 5.99 5.73 -0.78
CA LEU A 140 7.45 5.63 -0.91
C LEU A 140 7.93 4.26 -1.38
N LYS A 141 7.02 3.39 -1.85
CA LYS A 141 7.37 2.00 -2.23
C LYS A 141 8.63 1.90 -3.09
N ARG A 142 9.45 0.87 -2.84
CA ARG A 142 10.65 0.56 -3.62
C ARG A 142 11.65 1.72 -3.65
N ASN A 143 11.82 2.40 -2.52
CA ASN A 143 12.87 3.39 -2.26
C ASN A 143 13.71 2.93 -1.05
N PRO A 144 15.04 3.13 -1.04
CA PRO A 144 15.91 2.69 0.06
C PRO A 144 15.78 3.59 1.31
N VAL A 145 14.58 3.67 1.90
CA VAL A 145 14.27 4.50 3.07
C VAL A 145 14.98 3.97 4.33
N GLY A 146 14.95 2.64 4.53
CA GLY A 146 15.55 1.97 5.68
C GLY A 146 14.96 2.40 7.04
N ASP A 147 15.53 1.87 8.12
CA ASP A 147 15.11 2.19 9.49
C ASP A 147 15.37 3.65 9.87
N ALA A 148 16.45 4.26 9.37
CA ALA A 148 16.75 5.67 9.60
C ALA A 148 15.68 6.60 8.97
N GLY A 149 15.28 6.33 7.73
CA GLY A 149 14.20 7.08 7.09
C GLY A 149 12.84 6.81 7.76
N ALA A 150 12.57 5.57 8.20
CA ALA A 150 11.37 5.26 8.99
C ALA A 150 11.32 6.02 10.32
N ALA A 151 12.46 6.19 11.00
CA ALA A 151 12.55 6.99 12.22
C ALA A 151 12.28 8.48 11.97
N ALA A 152 12.74 9.03 10.83
CA ALA A 152 12.42 10.39 10.44
C ALA A 152 10.91 10.56 10.15
N LEU A 153 10.31 9.61 9.41
CA LEU A 153 8.86 9.56 9.16
C LEU A 153 8.08 9.44 10.48
N ALA A 154 8.54 8.63 11.44
CA ALA A 154 7.95 8.55 12.77
C ALA A 154 8.00 9.90 13.50
N GLY A 155 9.11 10.64 13.38
CA GLY A 155 9.23 12.01 13.90
C GLY A 155 8.18 12.96 13.33
N MET A 156 7.97 12.90 12.02
CA MET A 156 6.92 13.65 11.32
C MET A 156 5.52 13.25 11.81
N LEU A 157 5.25 11.96 11.94
CA LEU A 157 3.95 11.42 12.33
C LEU A 157 3.56 11.74 13.79
N ARG A 158 4.47 12.17 14.64
CA ARG A 158 4.11 12.69 15.97
C ARG A 158 3.40 14.04 15.92
N ARG A 159 3.59 14.82 14.84
CA ARG A 159 3.07 16.17 14.69
C ARG A 159 2.00 16.27 13.60
N ASN A 160 2.23 15.61 12.47
CA ASN A 160 1.30 15.60 11.35
C ASN A 160 0.03 14.81 11.73
N THR A 161 -1.15 15.38 11.56
CA THR A 161 -2.44 14.69 11.79
C THR A 161 -3.23 14.46 10.50
N ALA A 162 -2.72 14.94 9.37
CA ALA A 162 -3.37 14.87 8.06
C ALA A 162 -3.17 13.51 7.37
N ILE A 163 -1.96 12.95 7.41
CA ILE A 163 -1.64 11.70 6.71
C ILE A 163 -2.48 10.53 7.25
N ARG A 164 -3.18 9.87 6.34
CA ARG A 164 -3.98 8.66 6.57
C ARG A 164 -3.42 7.42 5.89
N THR A 165 -2.60 7.60 4.86
CA THR A 165 -1.99 6.50 4.09
C THR A 165 -0.48 6.63 4.03
N LEU A 166 0.21 5.56 4.42
CA LEU A 166 1.66 5.44 4.30
C LEU A 166 2.04 4.13 3.61
N ASP A 167 2.70 4.21 2.46
CA ASP A 167 3.28 3.05 1.78
C ASP A 167 4.80 3.01 1.94
N LEU A 168 5.27 1.94 2.57
CA LEU A 168 6.67 1.57 2.79
C LEU A 168 6.98 0.16 2.22
N VAL A 169 6.29 -0.26 1.16
CA VAL A 169 6.50 -1.55 0.50
C VAL A 169 7.92 -1.62 -0.07
N ASN A 170 8.66 -2.65 0.32
CA ASN A 170 10.02 -2.92 -0.12
C ASN A 170 10.93 -1.69 -0.01
N THR A 171 10.99 -1.13 1.19
CA THR A 171 11.80 0.06 1.51
C THR A 171 12.98 -0.22 2.43
N GLY A 172 13.16 -1.48 2.82
CA GLY A 172 14.24 -1.90 3.71
C GLY A 172 13.98 -1.58 5.19
N VAL A 173 12.72 -1.29 5.54
CA VAL A 173 12.31 -1.07 6.94
C VAL A 173 12.28 -2.42 7.67
N GLY A 174 13.07 -2.52 8.72
CA GLY A 174 13.12 -3.65 9.64
C GLY A 174 12.33 -3.39 10.92
N VAL A 175 12.60 -4.20 11.94
CA VAL A 175 11.88 -4.15 13.23
C VAL A 175 12.14 -2.83 13.96
N ASP A 176 13.33 -2.25 13.86
CA ASP A 176 13.66 -1.00 14.57
C ASP A 176 12.93 0.20 13.97
N GLY A 177 12.84 0.29 12.64
CA GLY A 177 11.99 1.28 11.97
C GLY A 177 10.52 1.10 12.31
N LEU A 178 10.02 -0.13 12.39
CA LEU A 178 8.64 -0.41 12.85
C LEU A 178 8.40 0.03 14.29
N ARG A 179 9.36 -0.17 15.21
CA ARG A 179 9.24 0.30 16.60
C ARG A 179 9.17 1.82 16.67
N ALA A 180 9.99 2.52 15.89
CA ALA A 180 9.92 3.97 15.82
C ALA A 180 8.55 4.45 15.32
N LEU A 181 8.03 3.83 14.25
CA LEU A 181 6.71 4.12 13.70
C LEU A 181 5.60 3.83 14.72
N LEU A 182 5.63 2.68 15.40
CA LEU A 182 4.69 2.34 16.46
C LEU A 182 4.67 3.39 17.57
N ALA A 183 5.84 3.77 18.09
CA ALA A 183 5.94 4.74 19.17
C ALA A 183 5.34 6.10 18.78
N ALA A 184 5.51 6.52 17.53
CA ALA A 184 4.88 7.73 17.02
C ALA A 184 3.37 7.56 16.84
N LEU A 185 2.94 6.47 16.21
CA LEU A 185 1.54 6.25 15.85
C LEU A 185 0.63 6.00 17.05
N ALA A 186 1.12 5.30 18.09
CA ALA A 186 0.37 5.04 19.32
C ALA A 186 0.06 6.32 20.12
N ALA A 187 0.82 7.39 19.91
CA ALA A 187 0.61 8.69 20.54
C ALA A 187 -0.28 9.64 19.71
N ARG A 188 -0.73 9.24 18.52
CA ARG A 188 -1.53 10.11 17.64
C ARG A 188 -2.99 10.11 18.04
N GLU A 189 -3.57 11.30 18.16
CA GLU A 189 -5.02 11.47 18.29
C GLU A 189 -5.76 11.01 17.03
N ALA A 190 -5.17 11.33 15.86
CA ALA A 190 -5.70 11.01 14.55
C ALA A 190 -4.98 9.76 14.00
N PRO A 191 -5.60 8.56 14.06
CA PRO A 191 -4.94 7.32 13.67
C PRO A 191 -4.60 7.32 12.18
N LEU A 192 -3.46 6.72 11.85
CA LEU A 192 -3.13 6.34 10.48
C LEU A 192 -4.08 5.19 10.09
N GLU A 193 -4.69 5.28 8.91
CA GLU A 193 -5.71 4.32 8.49
C GLU A 193 -5.10 3.15 7.74
N ARG A 194 -4.19 3.44 6.82
CA ARG A 194 -3.63 2.50 5.84
C ARG A 194 -2.12 2.47 5.89
N MET A 195 -1.56 1.29 6.10
CA MET A 195 -0.12 1.06 6.13
C MET A 195 0.25 -0.12 5.23
N PHE A 196 1.13 0.13 4.27
CA PHE A 196 1.66 -0.90 3.37
C PHE A 196 3.12 -1.19 3.71
N LEU A 197 3.42 -2.43 4.06
CA LEU A 197 4.70 -2.90 4.58
C LEU A 197 5.17 -4.20 3.89
N GLY A 198 4.59 -4.52 2.75
CA GLY A 198 4.96 -5.71 1.99
C GLY A 198 6.41 -5.71 1.51
N GLY A 199 7.02 -6.89 1.33
CA GLY A 199 8.32 -6.99 0.67
C GLY A 199 9.52 -6.44 1.45
N ASN A 200 9.43 -6.36 2.78
CA ASN A 200 10.51 -5.86 3.65
C ASN A 200 11.29 -6.98 4.35
N GLY A 201 10.91 -8.25 4.13
CA GLY A 201 11.59 -9.38 4.76
C GLY A 201 11.21 -9.60 6.23
N LEU A 202 10.06 -9.05 6.67
CA LEU A 202 9.62 -9.12 8.06
C LEU A 202 9.30 -10.57 8.44
N GLY A 203 9.97 -11.08 9.48
CA GLY A 203 9.79 -12.42 10.02
C GLY A 203 8.86 -12.46 11.24
N PRO A 204 8.74 -13.64 11.90
CA PRO A 204 7.94 -13.78 13.10
C PRO A 204 8.37 -12.87 14.26
N ASP A 205 9.62 -12.42 14.28
CA ASP A 205 10.19 -11.45 15.23
C ASP A 205 9.57 -10.04 15.10
N ALA A 206 9.00 -9.71 13.94
CA ALA A 206 8.26 -8.48 13.72
C ALA A 206 6.77 -8.59 14.12
N ALA A 207 6.27 -9.79 14.44
CA ALA A 207 4.83 -10.01 14.60
C ALA A 207 4.23 -9.20 15.76
N ASP A 208 4.95 -9.07 16.87
CA ASP A 208 4.48 -8.32 18.04
C ASP A 208 4.37 -6.82 17.77
N VAL A 209 5.35 -6.22 17.08
CA VAL A 209 5.29 -4.80 16.71
C VAL A 209 4.19 -4.54 15.68
N LEU A 210 3.97 -5.46 14.73
CA LEU A 210 2.87 -5.38 13.77
C LEU A 210 1.49 -5.52 14.45
N ALA A 211 1.37 -6.42 15.43
CA ALA A 211 0.18 -6.56 16.25
C ALA A 211 -0.10 -5.30 17.08
N ALA A 212 0.94 -4.68 17.65
CA ALA A 212 0.82 -3.43 18.38
C ALA A 212 0.40 -2.25 17.48
N LEU A 213 0.81 -2.22 16.21
CA LEU A 213 0.29 -1.22 15.25
C LEU A 213 -1.24 -1.32 15.09
N MET A 214 -1.79 -2.53 15.12
CA MET A 214 -3.25 -2.74 15.05
C MET A 214 -3.94 -2.35 16.36
N ARG A 215 -3.43 -2.82 17.50
CA ARG A 215 -4.09 -2.63 18.81
C ARG A 215 -3.90 -1.24 19.39
N ASP A 216 -2.66 -0.78 19.40
CA ASP A 216 -2.24 0.39 20.20
C ASP A 216 -2.24 1.66 19.35
N ALA A 217 -1.88 1.55 18.07
CA ALA A 217 -1.95 2.65 17.11
C ALA A 217 -3.24 2.67 16.28
N ASN A 218 -4.13 1.67 16.43
CA ASN A 218 -5.42 1.58 15.74
C ASN A 218 -5.29 1.71 14.20
N VAL A 219 -4.21 1.14 13.64
CA VAL A 219 -4.04 1.00 12.18
C VAL A 219 -5.03 -0.05 11.68
N ARG A 220 -5.97 0.38 10.84
CA ARG A 220 -7.13 -0.45 10.43
C ARG A 220 -6.86 -1.28 9.19
N GLU A 221 -6.01 -0.81 8.29
CA GLU A 221 -5.66 -1.53 7.09
C GLU A 221 -4.15 -1.76 7.05
N LEU A 222 -3.77 -3.01 7.29
CA LEU A 222 -2.37 -3.42 7.38
C LEU A 222 -2.07 -4.43 6.27
N TYR A 223 -1.23 -4.00 5.32
CA TYR A 223 -0.88 -4.79 4.14
C TYR A 223 0.57 -5.25 4.23
N LEU A 224 0.78 -6.55 4.42
CA LEU A 224 2.07 -7.19 4.66
C LEU A 224 2.45 -8.24 3.59
N PRO A 225 2.05 -8.12 2.30
CA PRO A 225 2.31 -9.19 1.33
C PRO A 225 3.81 -9.37 1.06
N ALA A 226 4.24 -10.57 0.68
CA ALA A 226 5.63 -10.90 0.36
C ALA A 226 6.59 -10.63 1.54
N ASN A 227 6.23 -11.09 2.74
CA ASN A 227 7.10 -11.13 3.93
C ASN A 227 7.27 -12.59 4.39
N HIS A 228 7.75 -12.83 5.61
CA HIS A 228 8.16 -14.16 6.10
C HIS A 228 7.52 -14.49 7.46
N LEU A 229 6.30 -14.01 7.72
CA LEU A 229 5.66 -14.09 9.04
C LEU A 229 5.32 -15.53 9.48
N GLY A 230 5.03 -16.42 8.53
CA GLY A 230 4.60 -17.79 8.79
C GLY A 230 3.32 -17.92 9.62
N ASP A 231 3.04 -19.13 10.07
CA ASP A 231 1.88 -19.43 10.92
C ASP A 231 1.95 -18.74 12.29
N ALA A 232 3.14 -18.65 12.88
CA ALA A 232 3.35 -18.00 14.18
C ALA A 232 3.01 -16.50 14.11
N GLY A 233 3.52 -15.77 13.11
CA GLY A 233 3.20 -14.37 12.92
C GLY A 233 1.72 -14.16 12.57
N ALA A 234 1.13 -15.01 11.73
CA ALA A 234 -0.30 -14.97 11.44
C ALA A 234 -1.17 -15.14 12.71
N ALA A 235 -0.78 -16.03 13.62
CA ALA A 235 -1.49 -16.24 14.88
C ALA A 235 -1.43 -15.01 15.82
N VAL A 236 -0.27 -14.35 15.90
CA VAL A 236 -0.10 -13.11 16.68
C VAL A 236 -0.98 -11.99 16.12
N LEU A 237 -0.98 -11.80 14.80
CA LEU A 237 -1.85 -10.81 14.13
C LEU A 237 -3.34 -11.14 14.27
N ALA A 238 -3.71 -12.41 14.19
CA ALA A 238 -5.08 -12.84 14.45
C ALA A 238 -5.50 -12.53 15.89
N SER A 239 -4.61 -12.69 16.86
CA SER A 239 -4.87 -12.32 18.25
C SER A 239 -5.07 -10.81 18.42
N ALA A 240 -4.25 -10.01 17.75
CA ALA A 240 -4.38 -8.56 17.73
C ALA A 240 -5.71 -8.10 17.12
N ALA A 241 -6.12 -8.71 16.00
CA ALA A 241 -7.37 -8.36 15.32
C ALA A 241 -8.63 -8.55 16.17
N ARG A 242 -8.57 -9.34 17.26
CA ARG A 242 -9.70 -9.55 18.18
C ARG A 242 -9.91 -8.40 19.17
N SER A 243 -9.01 -7.42 19.25
CA SER A 243 -9.19 -6.27 20.15
C SER A 243 -10.46 -5.49 19.83
N GLU A 244 -11.04 -4.84 20.83
CA GLU A 244 -12.22 -3.99 20.64
C GLU A 244 -11.91 -2.83 19.67
N GLY A 245 -12.89 -2.50 18.82
CA GLY A 245 -12.73 -1.46 17.81
C GLY A 245 -13.43 -1.77 16.50
N ARG A 246 -13.10 -0.98 15.47
CA ARG A 246 -13.58 -1.17 14.11
C ARG A 246 -12.90 -2.38 13.45
N PRO A 247 -13.60 -3.12 12.57
CA PRO A 247 -13.00 -4.23 11.85
C PRO A 247 -11.73 -3.85 11.08
N VAL A 248 -10.80 -4.80 10.98
CA VAL A 248 -9.52 -4.60 10.30
C VAL A 248 -9.53 -5.18 8.88
N ARG A 249 -8.62 -4.68 8.05
CA ARG A 249 -8.34 -5.17 6.69
C ARG A 249 -6.90 -5.64 6.67
N LEU A 250 -6.70 -6.93 6.47
CA LEU A 250 -5.40 -7.57 6.65
C LEU A 250 -4.94 -8.25 5.36
N GLY A 251 -3.78 -7.84 4.86
CA GLY A 251 -3.12 -8.47 3.71
C GLY A 251 -1.88 -9.26 4.13
N LEU A 252 -1.90 -10.56 3.91
CA LEU A 252 -0.85 -11.52 4.29
C LEU A 252 -0.42 -12.40 3.11
N GLY A 253 -0.73 -12.03 1.88
CA GLY A 253 -0.34 -12.78 0.68
C GLY A 253 1.17 -13.08 0.62
N GLY A 254 1.57 -14.33 0.38
CA GLY A 254 2.98 -14.72 0.29
C GLY A 254 3.77 -14.45 1.59
N ASN A 255 3.36 -15.09 2.68
CA ASN A 255 4.00 -15.02 4.00
C ASN A 255 4.41 -16.38 4.58
N GLY A 256 4.23 -17.47 3.82
CA GLY A 256 4.42 -18.82 4.34
C GLY A 256 3.31 -19.24 5.32
N VAL A 257 2.12 -18.66 5.21
CA VAL A 257 0.95 -19.04 6.02
C VAL A 257 0.40 -20.38 5.53
N GLY A 258 0.43 -21.38 6.40
CA GLY A 258 -0.13 -22.71 6.22
C GLY A 258 -1.51 -22.87 6.88
N PRO A 259 -1.97 -24.13 7.05
CA PRO A 259 -3.28 -24.40 7.64
C PRO A 259 -3.44 -23.91 9.09
N ALA A 260 -2.38 -23.94 9.90
CA ALA A 260 -2.45 -23.52 11.30
C ALA A 260 -2.64 -22.00 11.43
N GLY A 261 -1.91 -21.21 10.64
CA GLY A 261 -2.10 -19.75 10.57
C GLY A 261 -3.45 -19.38 9.99
N ALA A 262 -3.92 -20.09 8.96
CA ALA A 262 -5.27 -19.90 8.41
C ALA A 262 -6.37 -20.16 9.46
N ARG A 263 -6.22 -21.21 10.29
CA ARG A 263 -7.14 -21.49 11.40
C ARG A 263 -7.10 -20.40 12.47
N ALA A 264 -5.92 -19.87 12.80
CA ALA A 264 -5.81 -18.76 13.75
C ALA A 264 -6.52 -17.50 13.22
N LEU A 265 -6.31 -17.16 11.95
CA LEU A 265 -6.98 -16.05 11.27
C LEU A 265 -8.50 -16.26 11.20
N ALA A 266 -8.95 -17.49 10.96
CA ALA A 266 -10.38 -17.82 10.98
C ALA A 266 -11.01 -17.52 12.35
N GLY A 267 -10.32 -17.82 13.46
CA GLY A 267 -10.75 -17.45 14.81
C GLY A 267 -10.83 -15.93 15.07
N ALA A 268 -10.36 -15.09 14.14
CA ALA A 268 -10.44 -13.63 14.21
C ALA A 268 -11.35 -13.03 13.11
N LEU A 269 -11.95 -13.85 12.25
CA LEU A 269 -12.78 -13.39 11.12
C LEU A 269 -13.95 -12.50 11.53
N GLY A 270 -14.49 -12.67 12.75
CA GLY A 270 -15.57 -11.82 13.28
C GLY A 270 -15.20 -10.34 13.44
N ARG A 271 -13.90 -10.00 13.33
CA ARG A 271 -13.38 -8.62 13.41
C ARG A 271 -12.63 -8.20 12.14
N MET A 272 -12.81 -8.90 11.02
CA MET A 272 -12.15 -8.59 9.75
C MET A 272 -13.14 -8.24 8.65
N GLU A 273 -12.89 -7.14 7.94
CA GLU A 273 -13.64 -6.75 6.73
C GLU A 273 -12.98 -7.26 5.44
N ALA A 274 -11.65 -7.45 5.46
CA ALA A 274 -10.91 -8.00 4.34
C ALA A 274 -9.75 -8.87 4.84
N LEU A 275 -9.58 -10.03 4.20
CA LEU A 275 -8.46 -10.93 4.42
C LEU A 275 -7.89 -11.34 3.05
N ASP A 276 -6.64 -10.98 2.80
CA ASP A 276 -5.92 -11.37 1.60
C ASP A 276 -4.78 -12.32 1.94
N LEU A 277 -4.90 -13.58 1.53
CA LEU A 277 -3.88 -14.61 1.64
C LEU A 277 -3.34 -15.03 0.27
N GLY A 278 -3.79 -14.38 -0.81
CA GLY A 278 -3.45 -14.76 -2.16
C GLY A 278 -2.01 -14.40 -2.53
N ARG A 279 -1.50 -15.03 -3.58
CA ARG A 279 -0.14 -14.78 -4.07
C ARG A 279 0.01 -13.36 -4.62
N PRO A 280 0.89 -12.51 -4.04
CA PRO A 280 1.16 -11.19 -4.58
C PRO A 280 2.09 -11.28 -5.81
N PRO A 281 2.05 -10.31 -6.74
CA PRO A 281 2.95 -10.29 -7.90
C PRO A 281 4.44 -10.25 -7.52
N SER A 282 4.77 -9.65 -6.38
CA SER A 282 6.14 -9.49 -5.89
C SER A 282 6.74 -10.75 -5.27
N GLU A 283 5.95 -11.80 -4.99
CA GLU A 283 6.38 -13.01 -4.27
C GLU A 283 7.67 -13.60 -4.85
N ARG A 284 7.67 -13.89 -6.17
CA ARG A 284 8.82 -14.50 -6.85
C ARG A 284 10.03 -13.57 -6.88
N ALA A 285 9.82 -12.27 -7.14
CA ALA A 285 10.90 -11.30 -7.28
C ALA A 285 11.62 -11.01 -5.95
N LEU A 286 10.92 -11.18 -4.84
CA LEU A 286 11.43 -10.97 -3.49
C LEU A 286 11.77 -12.28 -2.76
N GLY A 287 11.57 -13.44 -3.40
CA GLY A 287 11.83 -14.74 -2.78
C GLY A 287 10.91 -15.05 -1.59
N ALA A 288 9.74 -14.40 -1.51
CA ALA A 288 8.84 -14.59 -0.38
C ALA A 288 8.19 -15.98 -0.43
N PRO A 289 8.00 -16.64 0.74
CA PRO A 289 7.37 -17.95 0.81
C PRO A 289 5.89 -17.89 0.42
N PRO A 290 5.39 -18.81 -0.44
CA PRO A 290 3.98 -18.85 -0.80
C PRO A 290 3.13 -19.22 0.40
N ASN A 291 1.89 -18.72 0.44
CA ASN A 291 0.89 -19.25 1.38
C ASN A 291 0.37 -20.59 0.87
N ALA A 292 0.23 -21.56 1.77
CA ALA A 292 -0.21 -22.92 1.47
C ALA A 292 -1.26 -23.36 2.49
N THR A 293 -2.34 -22.59 2.62
CA THR A 293 -3.42 -22.84 3.60
C THR A 293 -4.18 -24.13 3.31
N GLY A 294 -4.25 -24.54 2.04
CA GLY A 294 -4.91 -25.77 1.60
C GLY A 294 -6.42 -25.80 1.89
N ASP A 295 -7.00 -26.98 1.68
CA ASP A 295 -8.42 -27.24 1.96
C ASP A 295 -8.75 -27.17 3.45
N ASP A 296 -7.80 -27.49 4.33
CA ASP A 296 -7.97 -27.39 5.79
C ASP A 296 -8.13 -25.94 6.24
N GLY A 297 -7.31 -25.03 5.71
CA GLY A 297 -7.47 -23.60 5.92
C GLY A 297 -8.78 -23.08 5.34
N ALA A 298 -9.18 -23.56 4.15
CA ALA A 298 -10.48 -23.21 3.56
C ALA A 298 -11.65 -23.66 4.44
N ALA A 299 -11.58 -24.85 5.03
CA ALA A 299 -12.61 -25.37 5.94
C ALA A 299 -12.71 -24.52 7.22
N ALA A 300 -11.57 -24.16 7.82
CA ALA A 300 -11.56 -23.30 9.01
C ALA A 300 -12.15 -21.91 8.71
N LEU A 301 -11.80 -21.31 7.56
CA LEU A 301 -12.39 -20.04 7.13
C LEU A 301 -13.89 -20.18 6.89
N ALA A 302 -14.34 -21.26 6.24
CA ALA A 302 -15.76 -21.52 5.96
C ALA A 302 -16.59 -21.57 7.25
N GLU A 303 -16.14 -22.30 8.27
CA GLU A 303 -16.81 -22.41 9.56
C GLU A 303 -17.07 -21.05 10.23
N ALA A 304 -16.16 -20.09 10.05
CA ALA A 304 -16.26 -18.76 10.64
C ALA A 304 -16.98 -17.72 9.75
N LEU A 305 -17.26 -18.01 8.48
CA LEU A 305 -17.86 -17.06 7.53
C LEU A 305 -19.28 -16.59 7.89
N PRO A 306 -20.22 -17.45 8.34
CA PRO A 306 -21.62 -17.06 8.54
C PRO A 306 -21.81 -15.91 9.55
N HIS A 307 -20.88 -15.74 10.48
CA HIS A 307 -20.92 -14.70 11.53
C HIS A 307 -19.91 -13.57 11.32
N SER A 308 -19.28 -13.53 10.15
CA SER A 308 -18.20 -12.58 9.87
C SER A 308 -18.69 -11.32 9.14
N PRO A 309 -18.14 -10.12 9.47
CA PRO A 309 -18.32 -8.92 8.66
C PRO A 309 -17.50 -8.93 7.36
N LEU A 310 -16.81 -10.04 7.02
CA LEU A 310 -15.90 -10.13 5.90
C LEU A 310 -16.61 -9.82 4.57
N ARG A 311 -16.04 -8.86 3.84
CA ARG A 311 -16.49 -8.43 2.52
C ARG A 311 -15.55 -8.93 1.43
N ARG A 312 -14.27 -9.07 1.74
CA ARG A 312 -13.25 -9.50 0.78
C ARG A 312 -12.42 -10.65 1.30
N LEU A 313 -12.40 -11.76 0.56
CA LEU A 313 -11.55 -12.90 0.82
C LEU A 313 -10.71 -13.21 -0.42
N GLU A 314 -9.39 -13.13 -0.33
CA GLU A 314 -8.48 -13.45 -1.44
C GLU A 314 -7.66 -14.70 -1.10
N LEU A 315 -7.80 -15.74 -1.93
CA LEU A 315 -7.23 -17.07 -1.72
C LEU A 315 -6.59 -17.63 -3.00
N ARG A 316 -6.28 -16.79 -4.00
CA ARG A 316 -5.58 -17.24 -5.21
C ARG A 316 -4.22 -17.82 -4.85
N HIS A 317 -3.95 -19.03 -5.33
CA HIS A 317 -2.69 -19.75 -5.16
C HIS A 317 -2.35 -20.12 -3.70
N THR A 318 -3.34 -20.39 -2.85
CA THR A 318 -3.12 -20.86 -1.47
C THR A 318 -3.17 -22.39 -1.30
N GLY A 319 -3.16 -23.14 -2.40
CA GLY A 319 -3.27 -24.60 -2.38
C GLY A 319 -4.69 -25.15 -2.22
N ILE A 320 -5.72 -24.29 -2.26
CA ILE A 320 -7.13 -24.70 -2.22
C ILE A 320 -7.51 -25.47 -3.48
N THR A 321 -8.12 -26.64 -3.30
CA THR A 321 -8.64 -27.49 -4.37
C THR A 321 -10.14 -27.28 -4.57
N GLY A 322 -10.74 -28.04 -5.50
CA GLY A 322 -12.18 -28.05 -5.70
C GLY A 322 -12.97 -28.47 -4.45
N ARG A 323 -12.37 -29.21 -3.52
CA ARG A 323 -13.00 -29.59 -2.26
C ARG A 323 -13.12 -28.38 -1.34
N GLY A 324 -12.00 -27.72 -1.00
CA GLY A 324 -12.02 -26.53 -0.14
C GLY A 324 -12.85 -25.39 -0.72
N ALA A 325 -12.82 -25.18 -2.04
CA ALA A 325 -13.67 -24.19 -2.70
C ALA A 325 -15.17 -24.50 -2.57
N LYS A 326 -15.58 -25.78 -2.62
CA LYS A 326 -16.97 -26.19 -2.39
C LYS A 326 -17.38 -26.03 -0.92
N THR A 327 -16.47 -26.34 0.01
CA THR A 327 -16.70 -26.12 1.45
C THR A 327 -16.95 -24.64 1.74
N LEU A 328 -16.11 -23.74 1.21
CA LEU A 328 -16.34 -22.30 1.31
C LEU A 328 -17.69 -21.90 0.68
N LEU A 329 -17.97 -22.37 -0.54
CA LEU A 329 -19.20 -22.02 -1.26
C LEU A 329 -20.46 -22.43 -0.51
N ALA A 330 -20.43 -23.53 0.26
CA ALA A 330 -21.58 -23.99 1.05
C ALA A 330 -22.04 -22.93 2.07
N GLU A 331 -21.10 -22.15 2.60
CA GLU A 331 -21.35 -21.11 3.61
C GLU A 331 -21.60 -19.72 2.98
N VAL A 332 -21.35 -19.55 1.68
CA VAL A 332 -21.63 -18.29 0.98
C VAL A 332 -23.09 -18.24 0.53
N GLY A 333 -23.81 -17.25 1.07
CA GLY A 333 -25.21 -16.93 0.76
C GLY A 333 -25.66 -15.65 1.50
N ASP A 334 -26.97 -15.48 1.69
CA ASP A 334 -27.58 -14.26 2.24
C ASP A 334 -27.06 -13.85 3.63
N GLY A 335 -26.65 -14.84 4.44
CA GLY A 335 -26.08 -14.62 5.77
C GLY A 335 -24.71 -13.91 5.74
N THR A 336 -23.97 -14.02 4.64
CA THR A 336 -22.63 -13.42 4.50
C THR A 336 -22.66 -11.98 3.99
N ARG A 337 -21.55 -11.25 4.19
CA ARG A 337 -21.32 -9.90 3.63
C ARG A 337 -20.33 -9.89 2.46
N LEU A 338 -19.98 -11.06 1.94
CA LEU A 338 -18.95 -11.19 0.91
C LEU A 338 -19.35 -10.52 -0.40
N GLU A 339 -18.43 -9.72 -0.90
CA GLU A 339 -18.49 -8.99 -2.17
C GLU A 339 -17.45 -9.51 -3.17
N TYR A 340 -16.40 -10.14 -2.66
CA TYR A 340 -15.30 -10.67 -3.45
C TYR A 340 -14.72 -11.93 -2.82
N VAL A 341 -14.60 -12.98 -3.63
CA VAL A 341 -13.80 -14.16 -3.32
C VAL A 341 -12.82 -14.43 -4.45
N GLY A 342 -11.53 -14.25 -4.16
CA GLY A 342 -10.44 -14.54 -5.09
C GLY A 342 -10.06 -16.01 -5.04
N LEU A 343 -10.22 -16.72 -6.16
CA LEU A 343 -9.97 -18.16 -6.27
C LEU A 343 -8.98 -18.48 -7.38
N GLY A 344 -8.10 -19.45 -7.14
CA GLY A 344 -7.04 -19.84 -8.05
C GLY A 344 -7.53 -20.25 -9.46
N PRO A 345 -6.67 -20.15 -10.49
CA PRO A 345 -7.03 -20.46 -11.87
C PRO A 345 -7.50 -21.90 -12.07
N GLY A 346 -6.93 -22.87 -11.34
CA GLY A 346 -7.21 -24.31 -11.46
C GLY A 346 -8.60 -24.80 -11.03
N LEU A 347 -9.47 -23.92 -10.52
CA LEU A 347 -10.81 -24.30 -10.09
C LEU A 347 -11.83 -24.32 -11.24
N PRO A 348 -12.82 -25.25 -11.25
CA PRO A 348 -13.81 -25.34 -12.30
C PRO A 348 -14.61 -24.04 -12.47
N ARG A 349 -14.87 -23.64 -13.73
CA ARG A 349 -15.64 -22.42 -14.06
C ARG A 349 -17.01 -22.39 -13.39
N LYS A 350 -17.67 -23.55 -13.28
CA LYS A 350 -18.98 -23.68 -12.60
C LYS A 350 -18.91 -23.25 -11.12
N VAL A 351 -17.83 -23.57 -10.41
CA VAL A 351 -17.64 -23.15 -9.00
C VAL A 351 -17.47 -21.64 -8.92
N LYS A 352 -16.61 -21.06 -9.76
CA LYS A 352 -16.38 -19.60 -9.79
C LYS A 352 -17.66 -18.83 -10.12
N ARG A 353 -18.46 -19.34 -11.06
CA ARG A 353 -19.77 -18.75 -11.39
C ARG A 353 -20.75 -18.81 -10.21
N ALA A 354 -20.81 -19.94 -9.51
CA ALA A 354 -21.68 -20.08 -8.34
C ALA A 354 -21.30 -19.13 -7.20
N PHE A 355 -20.02 -18.79 -7.01
CA PHE A 355 -19.64 -17.69 -6.12
C PHE A 355 -20.20 -16.36 -6.64
N ALA A 356 -19.95 -16.01 -7.90
CA ALA A 356 -20.39 -14.73 -8.48
C ALA A 356 -21.91 -14.49 -8.36
N GLU A 357 -22.72 -15.55 -8.43
CA GLU A 357 -24.18 -15.50 -8.26
C GLU A 357 -24.62 -15.23 -6.81
N ARG A 358 -23.77 -15.47 -5.81
CA ARG A 358 -24.08 -15.35 -4.37
C ARG A 358 -23.38 -14.19 -3.67
N LEU A 359 -22.45 -13.52 -4.35
CA LEU A 359 -21.73 -12.37 -3.79
C LEU A 359 -22.59 -11.11 -3.87
N ARG A 360 -22.42 -10.25 -2.87
CA ARG A 360 -23.01 -8.91 -2.85
C ARG A 360 -22.28 -7.98 -3.85
N PRO A 361 -22.93 -6.90 -4.32
CA PRO A 361 -22.27 -5.89 -5.12
C PRO A 361 -21.06 -5.29 -4.38
N ALA A 362 -19.92 -5.20 -5.06
CA ALA A 362 -18.71 -4.66 -4.48
C ALA A 362 -18.81 -3.15 -4.22
N ALA A 363 -18.35 -2.70 -3.05
CA ALA A 363 -18.16 -1.27 -2.81
C ALA A 363 -17.01 -0.70 -3.63
N ARG A 364 -17.08 0.62 -3.84
CA ARG A 364 -16.00 1.38 -4.49
C ARG A 364 -14.73 1.36 -3.61
N PRO A 365 -13.54 1.28 -4.23
CA PRO A 365 -12.29 1.44 -3.50
C PRO A 365 -12.17 2.84 -2.86
N HIS A 366 -11.34 2.95 -1.82
CA HIS A 366 -11.08 4.22 -1.13
C HIS A 366 -10.47 5.27 -2.08
N PRO A 367 -10.83 6.57 -1.98
CA PRO A 367 -10.30 7.64 -2.82
C PRO A 367 -8.78 7.65 -2.98
N ASP A 368 -7.98 7.53 -1.92
CA ASP A 368 -6.52 7.52 -2.08
C ASP A 368 -6.02 6.34 -2.92
N LEU A 369 -6.67 5.17 -2.88
CA LEU A 369 -6.32 4.04 -3.76
C LEU A 369 -6.73 4.31 -5.21
N CYS A 370 -7.86 4.97 -5.41
CA CYS A 370 -8.28 5.45 -6.73
C CYS A 370 -7.31 6.50 -7.28
N SER A 371 -6.75 7.35 -6.42
CA SER A 371 -5.83 8.43 -6.81
C SER A 371 -4.54 7.92 -7.47
N ILE A 372 -4.14 6.68 -7.17
CA ILE A 372 -2.95 6.03 -7.73
C ILE A 372 -3.28 4.91 -8.74
N ALA A 373 -4.54 4.74 -9.13
CA ALA A 373 -5.00 3.57 -9.87
C ALA A 373 -4.44 3.44 -11.31
N SER A 374 -3.88 4.51 -11.90
CA SER A 374 -3.18 4.43 -13.18
C SER A 374 -1.83 3.71 -13.08
N VAL A 375 -1.26 3.64 -11.87
CA VAL A 375 0.10 3.11 -11.66
C VAL A 375 0.14 1.58 -11.47
N TYR A 376 -0.99 0.98 -11.13
CA TYR A 376 -1.14 -0.47 -10.89
C TYR A 376 -1.79 -1.22 -12.06
N ARG A 377 -1.98 -0.56 -13.23
CA ARG A 377 -2.44 -1.21 -14.46
C ARG A 377 -1.31 -1.79 -15.29
#